data_AF-A0A5J4UY99-F1
#
_entry.id   AF-A0A5J4UY99-F1
#
_cell.length_a   1.000
_cell.length_b   1.000
_cell.length_c   1.000
_cell.angle_alpha   90.00
_cell.angle_beta   90.00
_cell.angle_gamma   90.00
#
_symmetry.space_group_name_H-M   'P 1'
#
loop_
_entity.id
_entity.type
_entity.pdbx_description
1 polymer ?
#
loop_
_entity_poly.entity_id
_entity_poly.type
_entity_poly.pdbx_seq_one_letter_code
_entity_poly.pdbx_strand_id
1 'polypeptide(L)'
;MTAKTLNRPESLKDDNAWNLLSQMLSFDRKDRISATDALKHPFFTSPQAISEITKEAHLLAHVYEVYDRKYGIVAVKIVQKEKFDVRELEAAEIIHNCRRLSFNYGPQTLNLFAKQPQISLPSFILRTLMKQILEGLRVFHETGLVHRDIKCDNILLHCPPGTGRVHAKISDF
;
A
#
# COMPACT_ATOMS: atom_id res chain seq x y z
N MET A 1 -27.98 22.44 -9.59
CA MET A 1 -26.78 21.61 -9.88
C MET A 1 -26.97 20.30 -9.13
N THR A 2 -27.04 19.17 -9.82
CA THR A 2 -27.14 17.86 -9.15
C THR A 2 -25.81 17.60 -8.44
N ALA A 3 -25.86 17.40 -7.12
CA ALA A 3 -24.70 16.93 -6.37
C ALA A 3 -24.26 15.60 -7.00
N LYS A 4 -23.05 15.56 -7.55
CA LYS A 4 -22.48 14.32 -8.04
C LYS A 4 -22.08 13.51 -6.81
N THR A 5 -22.82 12.46 -6.52
CA THR A 5 -22.53 11.58 -5.38
C THR A 5 -21.75 10.37 -5.86
N LEU A 6 -20.70 10.00 -5.13
CA LEU A 6 -20.00 8.73 -5.36
C LEU A 6 -20.87 7.58 -4.86
N ASN A 7 -21.06 6.56 -5.69
CA ASN A 7 -21.79 5.35 -5.30
C ASN A 7 -20.81 4.35 -4.67
N ARG A 8 -21.18 3.82 -3.50
CA ARG A 8 -20.39 2.80 -2.80
C ARG A 8 -20.46 1.47 -3.56
N PRO A 9 -19.33 0.87 -3.97
CA PRO A 9 -19.33 -0.48 -4.51
C PRO A 9 -19.73 -1.50 -3.43
N GLU A 10 -20.55 -2.49 -3.79
CA GLU A 10 -21.00 -3.54 -2.86
C GLU A 10 -19.85 -4.37 -2.28
N SER A 11 -18.73 -4.46 -3.01
CA SER A 11 -17.52 -5.17 -2.58
C SER A 11 -16.80 -4.46 -1.43
N LEU A 12 -16.99 -3.15 -1.25
CA LEU A 12 -16.29 -2.37 -0.24
C LEU A 12 -17.07 -2.35 1.08
N LYS A 13 -16.80 -3.32 1.95
CA LYS A 13 -17.50 -3.49 3.24
C LYS A 13 -16.94 -2.65 4.39
N ASP A 14 -15.69 -2.20 4.31
CA ASP A 14 -15.07 -1.36 5.35
C ASP A 14 -15.62 0.07 5.28
N ASP A 15 -16.36 0.48 6.31
CA ASP A 15 -16.97 1.80 6.40
C ASP A 15 -15.95 2.92 6.54
N ASN A 16 -14.84 2.69 7.26
CA ASN A 16 -13.76 3.65 7.38
C ASN A 16 -13.03 3.81 6.04
N ALA A 17 -12.86 2.73 5.29
CA ALA A 17 -12.27 2.77 3.95
C ALA A 17 -13.15 3.57 2.99
N TRP A 18 -14.46 3.30 2.97
CA TRP A 18 -15.40 4.04 2.14
C TRP A 18 -15.45 5.52 2.52
N ASN A 19 -15.51 5.82 3.82
CA ASN A 19 -15.56 7.20 4.30
C ASN A 19 -14.28 8.00 3.97
N LEU A 20 -13.11 7.37 4.03
CA LEU A 20 -11.88 8.01 3.58
C LEU A 20 -11.89 8.24 2.06
N LEU A 21 -12.27 7.23 1.28
CA LEU A 21 -12.31 7.31 -0.18
C LEU A 21 -13.28 8.39 -0.67
N SER A 22 -14.45 8.52 -0.06
CA SER A 22 -15.42 9.55 -0.44
C SER A 22 -14.89 10.97 -0.20
N GLN A 23 -14.11 11.18 0.87
CA GLN A 23 -13.44 12.45 1.15
C GLN A 23 -12.26 12.71 0.20
N MET A 24 -11.48 11.68 -0.15
CA MET A 24 -10.36 11.79 -1.10
C MET A 24 -10.82 12.08 -2.52
N LEU A 25 -11.93 11.46 -2.93
CA LEU A 25 -12.51 11.57 -4.27
C LEU A 25 -13.61 12.63 -4.36
N SER A 26 -13.68 13.55 -3.38
CA SER A 26 -14.63 14.65 -3.44
C SER A 26 -14.49 15.44 -4.74
N PHE A 27 -15.64 15.68 -5.39
CA PHE A 27 -15.73 16.36 -6.68
C PHE A 27 -15.29 17.82 -6.57
N ASP A 28 -15.67 18.51 -5.49
CA ASP A 28 -15.13 19.83 -5.20
C ASP A 28 -13.75 19.71 -4.55
N ARG A 29 -12.78 20.46 -5.07
CA ARG A 29 -11.42 20.50 -4.53
C ARG A 29 -11.41 21.02 -3.09
N LYS A 30 -12.31 21.94 -2.73
CA LYS A 30 -12.37 22.54 -1.39
C LYS A 30 -12.80 21.55 -0.33
N ASP A 31 -13.65 20.60 -0.71
CA ASP A 31 -14.17 19.56 0.17
C ASP A 31 -13.25 18.32 0.22
N ARG A 32 -12.17 18.33 -0.57
CA ARG A 32 -11.23 17.21 -0.63
C ARG A 32 -10.30 17.21 0.57
N ILE A 33 -10.23 16.08 1.26
CA ILE A 33 -9.32 15.90 2.39
C ILE A 33 -7.85 16.05 1.95
N SER A 34 -7.05 16.74 2.78
CA SER A 34 -5.61 16.86 2.59
C SER A 34 -4.91 15.52 2.92
N ALA A 35 -3.71 15.28 2.36
CA ALA A 35 -2.93 14.08 2.73
C ALA A 35 -2.62 14.02 4.23
N THR A 36 -2.31 15.18 4.83
CA THR A 36 -2.05 15.33 6.27
C THR A 36 -3.25 14.95 7.13
N ASP A 37 -4.46 15.36 6.74
CA ASP A 37 -5.67 15.05 7.51
C ASP A 37 -6.16 13.64 7.22
N ALA A 38 -5.97 13.14 6.00
CA ALA A 38 -6.25 11.75 5.64
C ALA A 38 -5.45 10.77 6.52
N LEU A 39 -4.19 11.08 6.84
CA LEU A 39 -3.37 10.26 7.72
C LEU A 39 -3.87 10.19 9.18
N LYS A 40 -4.70 11.13 9.62
CA LYS A 40 -5.33 11.14 10.95
C LYS A 40 -6.67 10.38 10.99
N HIS A 41 -7.19 10.01 9.82
CA HIS A 41 -8.50 9.38 9.68
C HIS A 41 -8.62 8.05 10.45
N PRO A 42 -9.80 7.66 10.98
CA PRO A 42 -10.03 6.37 11.64
C PRO A 42 -9.62 5.14 10.83
N PHE A 43 -9.56 5.27 9.50
CA PHE A 43 -8.98 4.24 8.64
C PHE A 43 -7.51 3.95 8.96
N PHE A 44 -6.74 4.86 9.53
CA PHE A 44 -5.36 4.60 9.98
C PHE A 44 -5.21 4.56 11.50
N THR A 45 -6.15 5.14 12.24
CA THR A 45 -6.03 5.39 13.69
C THR A 45 -7.02 4.60 14.56
N SER A 46 -7.99 3.90 13.97
CA SER A 46 -8.91 3.02 14.73
C SER A 46 -8.16 1.87 15.42
N PRO A 47 -8.70 1.30 16.50
CA PRO A 47 -8.10 0.13 17.15
C PRO A 47 -7.86 -1.04 16.20
N GLN A 48 -8.78 -1.27 15.25
CA GLN A 48 -8.60 -2.26 14.18
C GLN A 48 -7.36 -1.91 13.34
N ALA A 49 -7.29 -0.68 12.82
CA ALA A 49 -6.16 -0.22 12.02
C ALA A 49 -4.83 -0.30 12.79
N ILE A 50 -4.81 0.11 14.06
CA ILE A 50 -3.65 0.00 14.92
C ILE A 50 -3.26 -1.47 15.08
N SER A 51 -4.20 -2.38 15.35
CA SER A 51 -3.89 -3.81 15.48
C SER A 51 -3.37 -4.45 14.18
N GLU A 52 -3.76 -3.91 13.03
CA GLU A 52 -3.27 -4.33 11.72
C GLU A 52 -1.86 -3.77 11.47
N ILE A 53 -1.63 -2.47 11.73
CA ILE A 53 -0.38 -1.73 11.44
C ILE A 53 0.72 -1.96 12.48
N THR A 54 0.42 -1.96 13.79
CA THR A 54 1.45 -2.11 14.85
C THR A 54 2.09 -3.49 14.88
N LYS A 55 1.42 -4.50 14.33
CA LYS A 55 2.02 -5.82 14.08
C LYS A 55 3.07 -5.78 12.95
N GLU A 56 3.01 -4.80 12.04
CA GLU A 56 3.96 -4.62 10.92
C GLU A 56 5.11 -3.63 11.24
N ALA A 57 4.89 -2.68 12.15
CA ALA A 57 5.78 -1.52 12.32
C ALA A 57 6.90 -1.70 13.36
N HIS A 58 6.87 -2.69 14.27
CA HIS A 58 7.95 -2.91 15.23
C HIS A 58 8.95 -3.96 14.73
N LEU A 59 9.92 -3.48 13.95
CA LEU A 59 11.36 -3.70 14.18
C LEU A 59 11.72 -4.90 15.06
N LEU A 60 12.39 -5.92 14.49
CA LEU A 60 13.48 -6.69 15.14
C LEU A 60 14.11 -7.74 14.19
N ALA A 61 14.06 -7.50 12.89
CA ALA A 61 14.60 -8.44 11.94
C ALA A 61 15.88 -7.88 11.31
N HIS A 62 16.97 -8.61 11.49
CA HIS A 62 18.25 -8.29 10.88
C HIS A 62 18.25 -8.87 9.47
N VAL A 63 18.60 -8.04 8.50
CA VAL A 63 18.81 -8.48 7.12
C VAL A 63 20.30 -8.72 6.93
N TYR A 64 20.66 -9.91 6.47
CA TYR A 64 22.03 -10.31 6.17
C TYR A 64 22.16 -10.57 4.67
N GLU A 65 23.28 -10.17 4.09
CA GLU A 65 23.68 -10.60 2.77
C GLU A 65 24.24 -12.02 2.85
N VAL A 66 23.70 -12.93 2.05
CA VAL A 66 24.15 -14.33 2.00
C VAL A 66 24.22 -14.79 0.55
N TYR A 67 25.00 -15.83 0.29
CA TYR A 67 25.10 -16.45 -1.03
C TYR A 67 24.29 -17.74 -1.08
N ASP A 68 23.26 -17.78 -1.93
CA ASP A 68 22.49 -18.97 -2.26
C ASP A 68 23.01 -19.63 -3.55
N ARG A 69 23.12 -20.97 -3.55
CA ARG A 69 23.71 -21.72 -4.69
C ARG A 69 22.89 -21.65 -5.98
N LYS A 70 21.59 -21.38 -5.90
CA LYS A 70 20.68 -21.32 -7.05
C LYS A 70 20.40 -19.87 -7.48
N TYR A 71 20.32 -18.95 -6.54
CA TYR A 71 19.87 -17.57 -6.77
C TYR A 71 20.97 -16.51 -6.68
N GLY A 72 22.20 -16.87 -6.27
CA GLY A 72 23.32 -15.95 -6.13
C GLY A 72 23.28 -15.16 -4.81
N ILE A 73 23.70 -13.89 -4.83
CA ILE A 73 23.65 -13.02 -3.65
C ILE A 73 22.18 -12.70 -3.34
N VAL A 74 21.75 -13.05 -2.13
CA VAL A 74 20.38 -12.81 -1.64
C VAL A 74 20.42 -12.14 -0.26
N ALA A 75 19.40 -11.34 0.04
CA ALA A 75 19.19 -10.78 1.35
C ALA A 75 18.28 -11.70 2.16
N VAL A 76 18.71 -12.13 3.36
CA VAL A 76 17.92 -12.97 4.27
C VAL A 76 17.57 -12.18 5.52
N LYS A 77 16.27 -12.05 5.81
CA LYS A 77 15.75 -11.45 7.04
C LYS A 77 15.58 -12.55 8.08
N ILE A 78 16.30 -12.45 9.19
CA ILE A 78 16.13 -13.33 10.35
C ILE A 78 15.17 -12.66 11.32
N VAL A 79 14.04 -13.31 11.62
CA VAL A 79 12.99 -12.82 12.53
C VAL A 79 12.91 -13.77 13.73
N GLN A 80 12.75 -13.22 14.94
CA GLN A 80 12.42 -14.05 16.11
C GLN A 80 11.09 -14.76 15.86
N LYS A 81 11.01 -16.06 16.14
CA LYS A 81 9.86 -16.91 15.79
C LYS A 81 8.55 -16.38 16.39
N GLU A 82 8.61 -15.80 17.59
CA GLU A 82 7.48 -15.25 18.34
C GLU A 82 7.02 -13.88 17.78
N LYS A 83 7.81 -13.30 16.89
CA LYS A 83 7.58 -11.99 16.23
C LYS A 83 7.40 -12.14 14.71
N PHE A 84 7.33 -13.38 14.22
CA PHE A 84 7.06 -13.66 12.83
C PHE A 84 5.60 -13.35 12.52
N ASP A 85 5.38 -12.38 11.62
CA ASP A 85 4.05 -12.08 11.11
C ASP A 85 3.83 -12.85 9.80
N VAL A 86 3.01 -13.90 9.84
CA VAL A 86 2.62 -14.68 8.66
C VAL A 86 2.05 -13.81 7.54
N ARG A 87 1.47 -12.66 7.89
CA ARG A 87 0.85 -11.73 6.94
C ARG A 87 1.86 -10.98 6.08
N GLU A 88 3.10 -10.80 6.56
CA GLU A 88 4.20 -10.26 5.72
C GLU A 88 4.55 -11.27 4.61
N LEU A 89 4.58 -12.56 4.93
CA LEU A 89 4.83 -13.61 3.95
C LEU A 89 3.68 -13.69 2.94
N GLU A 90 2.43 -13.70 3.42
CA GLU A 90 1.24 -13.69 2.56
C GLU A 90 1.23 -12.47 1.63
N ALA A 91 1.60 -11.28 2.12
CA ALA A 91 1.66 -10.07 1.31
C ALA A 91 2.70 -10.17 0.18
N ALA A 92 3.91 -10.63 0.51
CA ALA A 92 4.96 -10.84 -0.48
C ALA A 92 4.56 -11.90 -1.52
N GLU A 93 3.92 -12.98 -1.10
CA GLU A 93 3.43 -14.03 -1.98
C GLU A 93 2.32 -13.54 -2.92
N ILE A 94 1.34 -12.78 -2.42
CA ILE A 94 0.26 -12.20 -3.24
C ILE A 94 0.85 -11.32 -4.34
N ILE A 95 1.82 -10.47 -4.00
CA ILE A 95 2.45 -9.56 -4.97
C ILE A 95 3.32 -10.32 -5.96
N HIS A 96 4.07 -11.32 -5.51
CA HIS A 96 4.89 -12.13 -6.39
C HIS A 96 4.05 -12.98 -7.35
N ASN A 97 2.97 -13.58 -6.86
CA ASN A 97 2.03 -14.35 -7.68
C ASN A 97 1.30 -13.46 -8.69
N CYS A 98 0.89 -12.24 -8.31
CA CYS A 98 0.29 -11.27 -9.23
C CYS A 98 1.22 -10.91 -10.40
N ARG A 99 2.53 -10.78 -10.14
CA ARG A 99 3.55 -10.61 -11.21
C ARG A 99 3.62 -11.83 -12.12
N ARG A 100 3.66 -13.03 -11.54
CA ARG A 100 3.77 -14.29 -12.32
C ARG A 100 2.55 -14.49 -13.23
N LEU A 101 1.35 -14.17 -12.75
CA LEU A 101 0.11 -14.30 -13.51
C LEU A 101 -0.03 -13.28 -14.64
N SER A 102 0.62 -12.11 -14.54
CA SER A 102 0.50 -11.05 -15.54
C SER A 102 1.44 -11.19 -16.74
N PHE A 103 2.35 -12.18 -16.76
CA PHE A 103 3.42 -12.34 -17.78
C PHE A 103 4.14 -11.03 -18.12
N ASN A 104 4.16 -10.07 -17.19
CA ASN A 104 4.58 -8.72 -17.45
C ASN A 104 6.00 -8.49 -16.92
N TYR A 105 6.93 -8.17 -17.82
CA TYR A 105 8.33 -7.94 -17.48
C TYR A 105 8.61 -6.50 -17.02
N GLY A 106 7.60 -5.63 -17.05
CA GLY A 106 7.71 -4.22 -16.63
C GLY A 106 7.85 -4.00 -15.12
N PRO A 107 8.00 -2.72 -14.70
CA PRO A 107 7.99 -2.33 -13.30
C PRO A 107 6.68 -2.75 -12.64
N GLN A 108 6.76 -3.20 -11.39
CA GLN A 108 5.60 -3.66 -10.64
C GLN A 108 4.85 -2.44 -10.12
N THR A 109 3.67 -2.15 -10.68
CA THR A 109 2.85 -1.00 -10.28
C THR A 109 1.54 -1.46 -9.64
N LEU A 110 0.87 -0.57 -8.92
CA LEU A 110 -0.44 -0.84 -8.33
C LEU A 110 -1.49 -1.18 -9.42
N ASN A 111 -1.28 -0.75 -10.67
CA ASN A 111 -2.17 -1.04 -11.79
C ASN A 111 -2.30 -2.56 -12.09
N LEU A 112 -1.32 -3.37 -11.68
CA LEU A 112 -1.42 -4.84 -11.83
C LEU A 112 -2.63 -5.41 -11.10
N PHE A 113 -2.90 -4.92 -9.88
CA PHE A 113 -4.06 -5.34 -9.09
C PHE A 113 -5.36 -4.77 -9.65
N ALA A 114 -5.35 -3.54 -10.16
CA ALA A 114 -6.52 -2.93 -10.79
C ALA A 114 -6.98 -3.71 -12.03
N LYS A 115 -6.04 -4.29 -12.79
CA LYS A 115 -6.33 -5.13 -13.97
C LYS A 115 -6.73 -6.57 -13.64
N GLN A 116 -6.57 -7.00 -12.39
CA GLN A 116 -6.84 -8.36 -11.94
C GLN A 116 -7.80 -8.34 -10.74
N PRO A 117 -9.10 -8.00 -10.96
CA PRO A 117 -10.07 -7.85 -9.88
C PRO A 117 -10.32 -9.15 -9.09
N GLN A 118 -9.95 -10.31 -9.64
CA GLN A 118 -9.95 -11.59 -8.94
C GLN A 118 -8.91 -11.68 -7.80
N ILE A 119 -7.87 -10.85 -7.82
CA ILE A 119 -6.87 -10.77 -6.76
C ILE A 119 -7.28 -9.66 -5.80
N SER A 120 -7.92 -10.04 -4.71
CA SER A 120 -8.23 -9.12 -3.62
C SER A 120 -7.02 -8.93 -2.73
N LEU A 121 -6.63 -7.68 -2.48
CA LEU A 121 -5.63 -7.37 -1.46
C LEU A 121 -6.28 -7.44 -0.08
N PRO A 122 -5.69 -8.17 0.89
CA PRO A 122 -6.08 -8.10 2.29
C PRO A 122 -6.14 -6.66 2.80
N SER A 123 -7.08 -6.38 3.71
CA SER A 123 -7.33 -5.04 4.26
C SER A 123 -6.07 -4.38 4.83
N PHE A 124 -5.23 -5.17 5.50
CA PHE A 124 -3.99 -4.69 6.11
C PHE A 124 -2.98 -4.20 5.06
N ILE A 125 -2.80 -4.93 3.94
CA ILE A 125 -1.91 -4.52 2.85
C ILE A 125 -2.42 -3.22 2.25
N LEU A 126 -3.73 -3.16 1.96
CA LEU A 126 -4.34 -1.96 1.40
C LEU A 126 -4.12 -0.76 2.31
N ARG A 127 -4.35 -0.92 3.61
CA ARG A 127 -4.15 0.12 4.62
C ARG A 127 -2.70 0.60 4.65
N THR A 128 -1.73 -0.32 4.61
CA THR A 128 -0.31 0.01 4.64
C THR A 128 0.16 0.70 3.36
N LEU A 129 -0.30 0.26 2.18
CA LEU A 129 -0.01 0.93 0.90
C LEU A 129 -0.63 2.33 0.86
N MET A 130 -1.90 2.49 1.24
CA MET A 130 -2.56 3.79 1.28
C MET A 130 -1.83 4.76 2.22
N LYS A 131 -1.37 4.27 3.37
CA LYS A 131 -0.60 5.08 4.33
C LYS A 131 0.73 5.55 3.72
N GLN A 132 1.49 4.66 3.08
CA GLN A 132 2.76 5.02 2.42
C GLN A 132 2.57 6.03 1.28
N ILE A 133 1.51 5.88 0.47
CA ILE A 133 1.18 6.81 -0.62
C ILE A 133 0.81 8.20 -0.06
N LEU A 134 -0.07 8.25 0.94
CA LEU A 134 -0.47 9.51 1.58
C LEU A 134 0.71 10.20 2.27
N GLU A 135 1.63 9.44 2.86
CA GLU A 135 2.84 9.99 3.46
C GLU A 135 3.76 10.62 2.39
N GLY A 136 3.96 9.95 1.25
CA GLY A 136 4.68 10.54 0.12
C GLY A 136 4.03 11.81 -0.41
N LEU A 137 2.69 11.83 -0.51
CA LEU A 137 1.93 13.01 -0.92
C LEU A 137 2.03 14.16 0.08
N ARG A 138 1.99 13.85 1.38
CA ARG A 138 2.18 14.85 2.45
C ARG A 138 3.51 15.56 2.29
N VAL A 139 4.60 14.82 2.08
CA VAL A 139 5.93 15.40 1.87
C VAL A 139 5.97 16.30 0.62
N PHE A 140 5.39 15.87 -0.51
CA PHE A 140 5.32 16.74 -1.70
C PHE A 140 4.55 18.03 -1.41
N HIS A 141 3.39 17.92 -0.78
CA HIS A 141 2.56 19.08 -0.45
C HIS A 141 3.22 20.02 0.57
N GLU A 142 3.97 19.50 1.54
CA GLU A 142 4.77 20.29 2.50
C GLU A 142 5.86 21.11 1.79
N THR A 143 6.42 20.58 0.69
CA THR A 143 7.38 21.33 -0.17
C THR A 143 6.71 22.27 -1.17
N GLY A 144 5.38 22.39 -1.16
CA GLY A 144 4.62 23.20 -2.11
C GLY A 144 4.46 22.58 -3.51
N LEU A 145 4.89 21.32 -3.68
CA LEU A 145 4.79 20.60 -4.95
C LEU A 145 3.48 19.80 -5.02
N VAL A 146 2.93 19.70 -6.23
CA VAL A 146 1.76 18.87 -6.53
C VAL A 146 2.11 17.94 -7.68
N HIS A 147 2.02 16.63 -7.45
CA HIS A 147 2.37 15.62 -8.44
C HIS A 147 1.49 15.64 -9.70
N ARG A 148 0.21 16.00 -9.57
CA ARG A 148 -0.78 16.15 -10.66
C ARG A 148 -1.17 14.90 -11.47
N ASP A 149 -0.37 13.84 -11.47
CA ASP A 149 -0.63 12.58 -12.18
C ASP A 149 -0.64 11.36 -11.24
N ILE A 150 -1.35 11.48 -10.11
CA ILE A 150 -1.50 10.35 -9.19
C ILE A 150 -2.50 9.35 -9.77
N LYS A 151 -1.97 8.21 -10.21
CA LYS A 151 -2.71 7.06 -10.75
C LYS A 151 -1.97 5.76 -10.43
N CYS A 152 -2.67 4.62 -10.54
CA CYS A 152 -2.11 3.31 -10.19
C CYS A 152 -0.84 2.95 -10.99
N ASP A 153 -0.67 3.47 -12.20
CA ASP A 153 0.53 3.28 -13.03
C ASP A 153 1.77 3.97 -12.44
N ASN A 154 1.58 5.09 -11.74
CA ASN A 154 2.65 5.90 -11.16
C ASN A 154 2.90 5.56 -9.68
N ILE A 155 2.29 4.47 -9.19
CA ILE A 155 2.57 3.91 -7.86
C ILE A 155 3.35 2.62 -8.06
N LEU A 156 4.67 2.70 -7.89
CA LEU A 156 5.58 1.56 -7.92
C LEU A 156 5.45 0.77 -6.63
N LEU A 157 5.38 -0.55 -6.76
CA LEU A 157 5.41 -1.49 -5.66
C LEU A 157 6.75 -2.22 -5.66
N HIS A 158 7.42 -2.19 -4.52
CA HIS A 158 8.69 -2.85 -4.32
C HIS A 158 8.61 -3.75 -3.08
N CYS A 159 8.95 -5.02 -3.26
CA CYS A 159 9.10 -5.97 -2.16
C CYS A 159 10.58 -6.35 -2.06
N PRO A 160 11.39 -5.69 -1.20
CA PRO A 160 12.80 -6.03 -1.06
C PRO A 160 12.94 -7.51 -0.69
N PRO A 161 13.78 -8.30 -1.40
CA PRO A 161 13.95 -9.72 -1.13
C PRO A 161 14.26 -10.00 0.33
N GLY A 162 13.67 -11.08 0.85
CA GLY A 162 13.81 -11.47 2.24
C GLY A 162 13.05 -10.60 3.23
N THR A 163 12.58 -9.40 2.88
CA THR A 163 12.02 -8.51 3.90
C THR A 163 10.56 -8.80 4.25
N GLY A 164 9.81 -9.48 3.38
CA GLY A 164 8.35 -9.64 3.53
C GLY A 164 7.58 -8.31 3.54
N ARG A 165 8.26 -7.20 3.23
CA ARG A 165 7.67 -5.86 3.27
C ARG A 165 7.32 -5.41 1.88
N VAL A 166 6.23 -4.66 1.79
CA VAL A 166 5.77 -4.03 0.57
C VAL A 166 5.90 -2.52 0.73
N HIS A 167 6.67 -1.91 -0.16
CA HIS A 167 6.87 -0.47 -0.22
C HIS A 167 6.23 0.10 -1.49
N ALA A 168 5.29 1.03 -1.33
CA ALA A 168 4.80 1.89 -2.38
C ALA A 168 5.73 3.11 -2.54
N LYS A 169 6.05 3.45 -3.78
CA LYS A 169 6.75 4.67 -4.15
C LYS A 169 5.97 5.38 -5.24
N ILE A 170 5.92 6.70 -5.15
CA ILE A 170 5.31 7.54 -6.17
C ILE A 170 6.39 7.82 -7.24
N SER A 171 6.06 7.68 -8.53
CA SER A 171 6.94 7.91 -9.68
C SER A 171 6.34 8.86 -10.70
N ASP A 172 7.15 9.26 -11.69
CA ASP A 172 6.72 10.08 -12.84
C ASP A 172 6.19 11.47 -12.44
N PHE A 173 7.08 12.24 -11.81
CA PHE A 173 6.85 13.61 -11.33
C PHE A 173 6.96 14.67 -12.45
#